data_AF-A0A7U4PB67-F1
#
_entry.id   AF-A0A7U4PB67-F1
#
_cell.length_a   1.000
_cell.length_b   1.000
_cell.length_c   1.000
_cell.angle_alpha   90.00
_cell.angle_beta   90.00
_cell.angle_gamma   90.00
#
_symmetry.space_group_name_H-M   'P 1'
#
loop_
_entity.id
_entity.type
_entity.pdbx_description
1 polymer ?
#
loop_
_entity_poly.entity_id
_entity_poly.type
_entity_poly.pdbx_seq_one_letter_code
_entity_poly.pdbx_strand_id
1 'polypeptide(L)'
;MQARLEALPEAQPRRLVMDEFALYKGHRYATVVMDADTRRVLWVGEGRSREAIRPFFDWLGAERCKRIEAVAMDMNSKRLATAVRNAMPA
;
A
#
# COMPACT_ATOMS: atom_id res chain seq x y z
N MET A 1 5.28 -21.43 -7.39
CA MET A 1 4.61 -20.19 -6.91
C MET A 1 4.67 -19.08 -7.96
N GLN A 2 5.82 -18.84 -8.61
CA GLN A 2 6.02 -17.84 -9.68
C GLN A 2 4.96 -17.85 -10.79
N ALA A 3 4.70 -19.01 -11.39
CA ALA A 3 3.77 -19.14 -12.53
C ALA A 3 2.30 -18.74 -12.22
N ARG A 4 1.89 -18.79 -10.95
CA ARG A 4 0.54 -18.37 -10.54
C ARG A 4 0.43 -16.86 -10.37
N LEU A 5 1.55 -16.15 -10.19
CA LEU A 5 1.59 -14.69 -10.06
C LEU A 5 1.58 -14.00 -11.42
N GLU A 6 2.25 -14.59 -12.43
CA GLU A 6 2.31 -14.08 -13.80
C GLU A 6 0.96 -14.18 -14.55
N ALA A 7 0.11 -15.15 -14.16
CA ALA A 7 -1.22 -15.33 -14.74
C ALA A 7 -2.29 -14.41 -14.13
N LEU A 8 -1.96 -13.62 -13.10
CA LEU A 8 -2.92 -12.70 -12.51
C LEU A 8 -3.03 -11.43 -13.36
N PRO A 9 -4.24 -10.95 -13.66
CA PRO A 9 -4.41 -9.66 -14.31
C PRO A 9 -3.75 -8.57 -13.48
N GLU A 10 -3.34 -7.49 -14.15
CA GLU A 10 -2.80 -6.32 -13.47
C GLU A 10 -3.82 -5.81 -12.45
N ALA A 11 -3.34 -5.54 -11.23
CA ALA A 11 -4.22 -5.10 -10.16
C ALA A 11 -4.77 -3.69 -10.46
N GLN A 12 -6.09 -3.54 -10.33
CA GLN A 12 -6.78 -2.27 -10.47
C GLN A 12 -7.57 -1.95 -9.20
N PRO A 13 -6.90 -1.68 -8.08
CA PRO A 13 -7.57 -1.45 -6.81
C PRO A 13 -8.41 -0.16 -6.89
N ARG A 14 -9.60 -0.19 -6.28
CA ARG A 14 -10.38 1.01 -5.95
C ARG A 14 -10.34 1.32 -4.46
N ARG A 15 -10.07 0.31 -3.63
CA ARG A 15 -9.99 0.42 -2.18
C ARG A 15 -8.72 -0.26 -1.70
N LEU A 16 -7.97 0.44 -0.87
CA LEU A 16 -6.70 -0.07 -0.35
C LEU A 16 -6.82 -0.36 1.15
N VAL A 17 -6.10 -1.39 1.58
CA VAL A 17 -5.78 -1.61 2.99
C VAL A 17 -4.29 -1.42 3.16
N MET A 18 -3.91 -0.56 4.10
CA MET A 18 -2.52 -0.29 4.43
C MET A 18 -2.28 -0.57 5.91
N ASP A 19 -1.21 -1.31 6.20
CA ASP A 19 -0.85 -1.65 7.58
C ASP A 19 0.66 -1.61 7.80
N GLU A 20 1.06 -1.37 9.05
CA GLU A 20 2.45 -1.39 9.52
C GLU A 20 2.63 -2.49 10.57
N PHE A 21 3.37 -3.55 10.25
CA PHE A 21 3.61 -4.67 11.17
C PHE A 21 5.09 -4.84 11.50
N ALA A 22 5.40 -5.36 12.68
CA ALA A 22 6.77 -5.61 13.11
C ALA A 22 7.33 -6.89 12.47
N LEU A 23 8.51 -6.80 11.83
CA LEU A 23 9.23 -7.94 11.27
C LEU A 23 10.02 -8.71 12.33
N TYR A 24 10.63 -7.98 13.27
CA TYR A 24 11.46 -8.53 14.36
C TYR A 24 11.31 -7.66 15.62
N LYS A 25 11.68 -8.23 16.79
CA LYS A 25 11.86 -7.44 18.02
C LYS A 25 12.94 -6.38 17.78
N GLY A 26 12.75 -5.17 18.30
CA GLY A 26 13.72 -4.07 18.16
C GLY A 26 13.42 -3.06 17.04
N HIS A 27 12.14 -2.78 16.78
CA HIS A 27 11.71 -1.68 15.92
C HIS A 27 11.99 -1.83 14.40
N ARG A 28 12.10 -3.06 13.88
CA ARG A 28 12.02 -3.30 12.42
C ARG A 28 10.56 -3.55 12.04
N TYR A 29 10.06 -2.72 11.14
CA TYR A 29 8.68 -2.80 10.66
C TYR A 29 8.67 -2.99 9.16
N ALA A 30 7.55 -3.46 8.63
CA ALA A 30 7.23 -3.41 7.22
C ALA A 30 5.87 -2.76 7.04
N THR A 31 5.70 -2.12 5.89
CA THR A 31 4.41 -1.60 5.42
C THR A 31 3.89 -2.52 4.34
N VAL A 32 2.62 -2.94 4.46
CA VAL A 32 1.93 -3.72 3.43
C VAL A 32 0.82 -2.89 2.81
N VAL A 33 0.64 -3.02 1.50
CA VAL A 33 -0.53 -2.52 0.78
C VAL A 33 -1.25 -3.67 0.14
N MET A 34 -2.56 -3.72 0.33
CA MET A 34 -3.44 -4.73 -0.24
C MET A 34 -4.62 -4.08 -0.94
N ASP A 35 -5.12 -4.76 -1.97
CA ASP A 35 -6.43 -4.49 -2.54
C ASP A 35 -7.50 -5.01 -1.57
N ALA A 36 -8.41 -4.14 -1.13
CA ALA A 36 -9.45 -4.51 -0.17
C ALA A 36 -10.50 -5.45 -0.79
N ASP A 37 -10.76 -5.35 -2.09
CA ASP A 37 -11.80 -6.10 -2.77
C ASP A 37 -11.29 -7.50 -3.14
N THR A 38 -10.06 -7.60 -3.65
CA THR A 38 -9.46 -8.89 -4.07
C THR A 38 -8.64 -9.57 -2.99
N ARG A 39 -8.33 -8.88 -1.89
CA ARG A 39 -7.43 -9.33 -0.80
C ARG A 39 -6.02 -9.67 -1.30
N ARG A 40 -5.63 -9.14 -2.46
CA ARG A 40 -4.31 -9.34 -3.05
C ARG A 40 -3.32 -8.39 -2.41
N VAL A 41 -2.19 -8.92 -1.95
CA VAL A 41 -1.03 -8.10 -1.56
C VAL A 41 -0.42 -7.47 -2.81
N LEU A 42 -0.39 -6.14 -2.83
CA LEU A 42 0.14 -5.34 -3.94
C LEU A 42 1.58 -4.90 -3.67
N TRP A 43 1.92 -4.63 -2.41
CA TRP A 43 3.23 -4.13 -2.04
C TRP A 43 3.61 -4.53 -0.61
N VAL A 44 4.90 -4.81 -0.41
CA VAL A 44 5.52 -4.93 0.92
C VAL A 44 6.82 -4.15 0.89
N GLY A 45 6.95 -3.14 1.75
CA GLY A 45 8.16 -2.33 1.89
C GLY A 45 8.72 -2.43 3.29
N GLU A 46 10.05 -2.53 3.44
CA GLU A 46 10.69 -2.48 4.75
C GLU A 46 10.67 -1.04 5.30
N GLY A 47 10.29 -0.88 6.56
CA GLY A 47 10.21 0.38 7.29
C GLY A 47 8.78 0.83 7.63
N ARG A 48 8.71 1.91 8.43
CA ARG A 48 7.48 2.67 8.77
C ARG A 48 7.41 4.02 8.06
N SER A 49 8.31 4.27 7.13
CA SER A 49 8.60 5.62 6.67
C SER A 49 7.79 5.95 5.43
N ARG A 50 7.53 7.25 5.19
CA ARG A 50 6.80 7.68 3.99
C ARG A 50 7.59 7.33 2.72
N GLU A 51 8.90 7.27 2.85
CA GLU A 51 9.83 6.89 1.80
C GLU A 51 9.67 5.40 1.43
N ALA A 52 9.28 4.54 2.37
CA ALA A 52 9.04 3.11 2.11
C ALA A 52 7.78 2.85 1.26
N ILE A 53 6.82 3.77 1.29
CA ILE A 53 5.54 3.64 0.57
C ILE A 53 5.47 4.48 -0.71
N ARG A 54 6.35 5.46 -0.86
CA ARG A 54 6.43 6.29 -2.07
C ARG A 54 6.61 5.46 -3.36
N PRO A 55 7.49 4.44 -3.42
CA PRO A 55 7.63 3.62 -4.62
C PRO A 55 6.33 2.91 -5.04
N PHE A 56 5.47 2.57 -4.08
CA PHE A 56 4.16 2.00 -4.39
C PHE A 56 3.28 3.03 -5.12
N PHE A 57 3.21 4.27 -4.64
CA PHE A 57 2.43 5.32 -5.30
C PHE A 57 3.03 5.73 -6.65
N ASP A 58 4.34 5.71 -6.80
CA ASP A 58 5.02 5.95 -8.07
C ASP A 58 4.71 4.84 -9.09
N TRP A 59 4.71 3.57 -8.66
CA TRP A 59 4.29 2.43 -9.49
C TRP A 59 2.80 2.46 -9.84
N LEU A 60 1.95 2.83 -8.86
CA LEU A 60 0.52 2.98 -9.08
C LEU A 60 0.25 4.12 -10.08
N GLY A 61 0.98 5.22 -9.99
CA GLY A 61 0.86 6.34 -10.92
C GLY A 61 -0.41 7.17 -10.72
N ALA A 62 -0.37 8.42 -11.19
CA ALA A 62 -1.40 9.43 -10.91
C ALA A 62 -2.82 9.01 -11.36
N GLU A 63 -2.95 8.37 -12.52
CA GLU A 63 -4.25 7.96 -13.06
C GLU A 63 -4.93 6.85 -12.27
N ARG A 64 -4.15 5.95 -11.63
CA ARG A 64 -4.71 4.90 -10.77
C ARG A 64 -4.96 5.42 -9.37
N CYS A 65 -4.10 6.31 -8.85
CA CYS A 65 -4.35 7.01 -7.59
C CYS A 65 -5.69 7.77 -7.62
N LYS A 66 -6.02 8.46 -8.72
CA LYS A 66 -7.32 9.14 -8.90
C LYS A 66 -8.55 8.23 -8.78
N ARG A 67 -8.40 6.93 -9.00
CA ARG A 67 -9.50 5.96 -8.92
C ARG A 67 -9.66 5.34 -7.54
N ILE A 68 -8.75 5.63 -6.61
CA ILE A 68 -8.86 5.15 -5.24
C ILE A 68 -9.96 5.93 -4.52
N GLU A 69 -10.97 5.21 -4.08
CA GLU A 69 -12.13 5.75 -3.36
C GLU A 69 -11.88 5.81 -1.86
N ALA A 70 -11.13 4.84 -1.34
CA ALA A 70 -10.91 4.70 0.09
C ALA A 70 -9.59 3.99 0.40
N VAL A 71 -8.98 4.38 1.52
CA VAL A 71 -7.84 3.69 2.10
C VAL A 71 -8.14 3.40 3.57
N ALA A 72 -8.25 2.12 3.91
CA ALA A 72 -8.32 1.66 5.28
C ALA A 72 -6.89 1.57 5.86
N MET A 73 -6.68 2.15 7.04
CA MET A 73 -5.39 2.15 7.73
C MET A 73 -5.59 2.18 9.25
N ASP A 74 -4.59 1.74 10.01
CA ASP A 74 -4.59 1.89 11.46
C ASP A 74 -4.62 3.38 11.87
N MET A 75 -5.53 3.70 12.81
CA MET A 75 -5.85 5.05 13.28
C MET A 75 -4.65 5.78 13.89
N ASN A 76 -3.68 5.04 14.43
CA ASN A 76 -2.46 5.62 15.01
C ASN A 76 -1.38 5.94 13.96
N SER A 77 -1.61 5.60 12.68
CA SER A 77 -0.59 5.66 11.64
C SER A 77 -0.55 7.02 10.94
N LYS A 78 -0.09 8.05 11.65
CA LYS A 78 0.08 9.43 11.11
C LYS A 78 0.91 9.50 9.83
N ARG A 79 1.85 8.56 9.66
CA ARG A 79 2.76 8.49 8.50
C ARG A 79 2.01 8.04 7.26
N LEU A 80 1.24 6.95 7.34
CA LEU A 80 0.40 6.45 6.26
C LEU A 80 -0.67 7.47 5.87
N ALA A 81 -1.37 8.07 6.84
CA ALA A 81 -2.39 9.09 6.56
C ALA A 81 -1.84 10.27 5.75
N THR A 82 -0.61 10.68 6.02
CA THR A 82 0.01 11.76 5.24
C THR A 82 0.51 11.29 3.88
N ALA A 83 1.03 10.07 3.77
CA ALA A 83 1.44 9.52 2.47
C ALA A 83 0.23 9.43 1.52
N VAL A 84 -0.92 8.96 2.01
CA VAL A 84 -2.17 8.91 1.25
C VAL A 84 -2.61 10.31 0.84
N ARG A 85 -2.62 11.28 1.76
CA ARG A 85 -3.00 12.67 1.44
C ARG A 85 -2.10 13.32 0.37
N ASN A 86 -0.82 12.95 0.33
CA ASN A 86 0.10 13.48 -0.69
C ASN A 86 -0.05 12.79 -2.04
N ALA A 87 -0.48 11.53 -2.05
CA ALA A 87 -0.58 10.70 -3.26
C ALA A 87 -1.97 10.76 -3.92
N MET A 88 -3.01 11.02 -3.13
CA MET A 88 -4.39 11.12 -3.61
C MET A 88 -4.72 12.59 -3.90
N PRO A 89 -5.26 12.91 -5.09
CA PRO A 89 -5.80 14.23 -5.35
C PRO A 89 -7.03 14.50 -4.46
N ALA A 90 -7.25 15.77 -4.14
CA ALA A 90 -8.44 16.23 -3.42
C ALA A 90 -9.70 16.11 -4.29
#